data_AF-A0A1H6QTB1-F1
#
_entry.id   AF-A0A1H6QTB1-F1
#
_cell.length_a   1.000
_cell.length_b   1.000
_cell.length_c   1.000
_cell.angle_alpha   90.00
_cell.angle_beta   90.00
_cell.angle_gamma   90.00
#
_symmetry.space_group_name_H-M   'P 1'
#
loop_
_entity.id
_entity.type
_entity.pdbx_description
1 polymer ?
#
loop_
_entity_poly.entity_id
_entity_poly.type
_entity_poly.pdbx_seq_one_letter_code
_entity_poly.pdbx_strand_id
1 'polypeptide(L)'
;MKKKFTLQFLLFAISFSFSQVKTTSHAVDIANIISKMDQNIRSIFQDRNGNYWFGTNAAGVYRYDGVTLTQYTIKDGLADNQVQSIQEDEMGYLWFGTGLFGVSCYDGKKFTTFTNKEILLLNKETDNKLKKEPNSLWFYAGGGAFFYTDNKLTYLPIGKTEDDIKNSQNAPKNLSRFSVYTILKDRKGNLWFGTQAAEVCRYDGKSFTWFTEKGLAGPAVLCLFEDRKGNIWMGNNGAGLFCYDGKTLTNFTQEKKLDNENFRVTGESKPGTLARIYSINQDYKGTLWIGTVDTGVWLYDGKTITNYTTNDGLTSNAINTIYKDHYENIWLGTDQDGICKFNGKTFTKFEVE
;
A
#
# COMPACT_ATOMS: atom_id res chain seq x y z
N MET A 1 47.97 71.53 28.91
CA MET A 1 47.43 70.43 29.73
C MET A 1 46.10 69.95 29.14
N LYS A 2 46.10 68.85 28.38
CA LYS A 2 44.87 68.23 27.86
C LYS A 2 44.71 66.88 28.57
N LYS A 3 43.67 66.74 29.40
CA LYS A 3 43.32 65.50 30.11
C LYS A 3 42.77 64.49 29.09
N LYS A 4 43.39 63.31 29.00
CA LYS A 4 42.84 62.14 28.29
C LYS A 4 41.85 61.46 29.24
N PHE A 5 40.58 61.35 28.82
CA PHE A 5 39.61 60.43 29.41
C PHE A 5 39.68 59.12 28.64
N THR A 6 40.04 58.03 29.31
CA THR A 6 40.02 56.68 28.74
C THR A 6 38.67 56.06 29.11
N LEU A 7 37.82 55.82 28.12
CA LEU A 7 36.51 55.18 28.30
C LEU A 7 36.72 53.66 28.32
N GLN A 8 36.50 53.03 29.47
CA GLN A 8 36.64 51.59 29.67
C GLN A 8 35.27 50.94 29.42
N PHE A 9 35.10 50.25 28.28
CA PHE A 9 33.90 49.44 28.03
C PHE A 9 34.04 48.10 28.76
N LEU A 10 33.16 47.85 29.73
CA LEU A 10 32.94 46.52 30.31
C LEU A 10 32.14 45.68 29.29
N LEU A 11 32.77 44.72 28.62
CA LEU A 11 32.05 43.69 27.87
C LEU A 11 31.55 42.63 28.86
N PHE A 12 30.23 42.52 29.02
CA PHE A 12 29.61 41.33 29.60
C PHE A 12 29.66 40.20 28.57
N ALA A 13 30.51 39.20 28.81
CA ALA A 13 30.50 37.96 28.04
C ALA A 13 29.30 37.09 28.49
N ILE A 14 28.24 37.06 27.69
CA ILE A 14 27.17 36.08 27.85
C ILE A 14 27.68 34.77 27.22
N SER A 15 28.07 33.81 28.05
CA SER A 15 28.42 32.46 27.60
C SER A 15 27.15 31.67 27.29
N PHE A 16 26.74 31.63 26.03
CA PHE A 16 25.82 30.59 25.56
C PHE A 16 26.61 29.29 25.38
N SER A 17 26.32 28.27 26.18
CA SER A 17 26.80 26.92 25.89
C SER A 17 25.99 26.38 24.70
N PHE A 18 26.55 26.49 23.50
CA PHE A 18 26.05 25.71 22.38
C PHE A 18 26.42 24.25 22.65
N SER A 19 25.44 23.38 22.89
CA SER A 19 25.66 21.97 22.65
C SER A 19 25.95 21.82 21.16
N GLN A 20 27.15 21.35 20.82
CA GLN A 20 27.45 20.94 19.45
C GLN A 20 26.48 19.82 19.09
N VAL A 21 25.44 20.13 18.32
CA VAL A 21 24.81 19.14 17.47
C VAL A 21 25.90 18.73 16.49
N LYS A 22 26.45 17.52 16.65
CA LYS A 22 27.28 16.88 15.63
C LYS A 22 26.43 16.77 14.37
N THR A 23 26.55 17.74 13.49
CA THR A 23 26.09 17.65 12.12
C THR A 23 27.14 16.83 11.39
N THR A 24 26.90 15.52 11.27
CA THR A 24 27.57 14.75 10.23
C THR A 24 26.92 15.17 8.91
N SER A 25 27.62 16.03 8.16
CA SER A 25 27.35 16.16 6.74
C SER A 25 27.80 14.85 6.08
N HIS A 26 26.88 13.90 5.96
CA HIS A 26 27.11 12.81 5.03
C HIS A 26 27.02 13.41 3.62
N ALA A 27 28.13 13.24 2.89
CA ALA A 27 28.17 13.44 1.45
C ALA A 27 26.99 12.71 0.80
N VAL A 28 26.52 13.24 -0.34
CA VAL A 28 25.49 12.60 -1.17
C VAL A 28 25.92 11.15 -1.41
N ASP A 29 25.28 10.22 -0.69
CA ASP A 29 25.50 8.79 -0.88
C ASP A 29 25.13 8.48 -2.32
N ILE A 30 26.08 7.88 -3.04
CA ILE A 30 25.83 7.31 -4.36
C ILE A 30 24.76 6.26 -4.12
N ALA A 31 23.53 6.59 -4.49
CA ALA A 31 22.43 5.66 -4.42
C ALA A 31 22.87 4.36 -5.11
N ASN A 32 22.52 3.20 -4.54
CA ASN A 32 23.03 1.92 -5.03
C ASN A 32 22.44 1.64 -6.43
N ILE A 33 23.16 2.04 -7.48
CA ILE A 33 22.78 1.82 -8.88
C ILE A 33 23.00 0.35 -9.18
N ILE A 34 21.96 -0.32 -9.65
CA ILE A 34 22.00 -1.75 -9.96
C ILE A 34 21.51 -2.01 -11.38
N SER A 35 21.88 -3.15 -11.95
CA SER A 35 21.44 -3.59 -13.28
C SER A 35 20.25 -4.55 -13.26
N LYS A 36 19.86 -5.08 -12.09
CA LYS A 36 18.79 -6.07 -11.98
C LYS A 36 18.01 -5.93 -10.69
N MET A 37 16.68 -6.00 -10.78
CA MET A 37 15.78 -6.01 -9.63
C MET A 37 15.55 -7.42 -9.09
N ASP A 38 15.11 -7.47 -7.83
CA ASP A 38 14.49 -8.65 -7.23
C ASP A 38 13.28 -9.10 -8.06
N GLN A 39 13.02 -10.41 -8.09
CA GLN A 39 11.94 -10.99 -8.88
C GLN A 39 10.61 -11.08 -8.12
N ASN A 40 10.58 -10.77 -6.83
CA ASN A 40 9.35 -10.73 -6.05
C ASN A 40 8.89 -9.28 -5.85
N ILE A 41 8.04 -8.83 -6.79
CA ILE A 41 7.50 -7.48 -6.81
C ILE A 41 6.13 -7.49 -6.14
N ARG A 42 6.00 -6.71 -5.06
CA ARG A 42 4.78 -6.63 -4.24
C ARG A 42 3.95 -5.39 -4.53
N SER A 43 4.59 -4.31 -4.92
CA SER A 43 3.91 -3.04 -5.20
C SER A 43 4.62 -2.31 -6.35
N ILE A 44 3.81 -1.64 -7.17
CA ILE A 44 4.27 -0.81 -8.28
C ILE A 44 3.54 0.52 -8.15
N PHE A 45 4.27 1.61 -8.32
CA PHE A 45 3.72 2.96 -8.31
C PHE A 45 4.51 3.86 -9.24
N GLN A 46 3.84 4.79 -9.94
CA GLN A 46 4.48 5.84 -10.72
C GLN A 46 4.25 7.18 -10.03
N ASP A 47 5.32 7.89 -9.72
CA ASP A 47 5.23 9.23 -9.11
C ASP A 47 4.84 10.31 -10.13
N ARG A 48 4.50 11.50 -9.66
CA ARG A 48 4.11 12.64 -10.51
C ARG A 48 5.18 13.08 -11.51
N ASN A 49 6.45 12.75 -11.24
CA ASN A 49 7.58 13.05 -12.12
C ASN A 49 7.81 11.95 -13.17
N GLY A 50 7.01 10.89 -13.14
CA GLY A 50 7.07 9.77 -14.07
C GLY A 50 8.03 8.67 -13.67
N ASN A 51 8.71 8.75 -12.52
CA ASN A 51 9.57 7.65 -12.07
C ASN A 51 8.71 6.49 -11.57
N TYR A 52 9.16 5.27 -11.84
CA TYR A 52 8.55 4.06 -11.32
C TYR A 52 9.21 3.64 -10.00
N TRP A 53 8.40 3.19 -9.07
CA TRP A 53 8.79 2.68 -7.77
C TRP A 53 8.29 1.24 -7.63
N PHE A 54 9.21 0.33 -7.35
CA PHE A 54 8.95 -1.11 -7.26
C PHE A 54 9.28 -1.61 -5.86
N GLY A 55 8.24 -1.85 -5.06
CA GLY A 55 8.39 -2.42 -3.74
C GLY A 55 8.51 -3.94 -3.81
N THR A 56 9.43 -4.49 -3.02
CA THR A 56 9.78 -5.92 -3.08
C THR A 56 9.40 -6.65 -1.80
N ASN A 57 9.49 -7.98 -1.81
CA ASN A 57 9.24 -8.77 -0.61
C ASN A 57 10.38 -8.71 0.43
N ALA A 58 11.63 -8.46 0.02
CA ALA A 58 12.77 -8.51 0.94
C ALA A 58 13.99 -7.64 0.55
N ALA A 59 13.97 -6.99 -0.61
CA ALA A 59 15.08 -6.25 -1.18
C ALA A 59 14.90 -4.72 -1.14
N GLY A 60 13.95 -4.23 -0.34
CA GLY A 60 13.63 -2.81 -0.24
C GLY A 60 12.78 -2.32 -1.40
N VAL A 61 13.00 -1.08 -1.81
CA VAL A 61 12.32 -0.44 -2.93
C VAL A 61 13.31 -0.04 -4.01
N TYR A 62 12.95 -0.27 -5.26
CA TYR A 62 13.67 0.25 -6.41
C TYR A 62 12.99 1.47 -6.98
N ARG A 63 13.76 2.49 -7.36
CA ARG A 63 13.33 3.62 -8.18
C ARG A 63 13.92 3.48 -9.58
N TYR A 64 13.10 3.64 -10.61
CA TYR A 64 13.50 3.65 -12.00
C TYR A 64 13.03 4.93 -12.68
N ASP A 65 13.98 5.76 -13.15
CA ASP A 65 13.69 7.04 -13.81
C ASP A 65 13.58 6.94 -15.34
N GLY A 66 13.62 5.72 -15.88
CA GLY A 66 13.67 5.45 -17.33
C GLY A 66 15.08 5.21 -17.86
N VAL A 67 16.11 5.46 -17.06
CA VAL A 67 17.52 5.24 -17.40
C VAL A 67 18.27 4.51 -16.28
N THR A 68 18.08 4.97 -15.05
CA THR A 68 18.81 4.52 -13.86
C THR A 68 17.89 3.77 -12.93
N LEU A 69 18.33 2.60 -12.50
CA LEU A 69 17.69 1.81 -11.46
C LEU A 69 18.46 1.95 -10.15
N THR A 70 17.80 2.47 -9.12
CA THR A 70 18.37 2.76 -7.81
C THR A 70 17.67 1.96 -6.73
N GLN A 71 18.42 1.31 -5.84
CA GLN A 71 17.86 0.58 -4.69
C GLN A 71 17.94 1.40 -3.40
N TYR A 72 16.86 1.37 -2.63
CA TYR A 72 16.80 1.86 -1.26
C TYR A 72 16.39 0.75 -0.29
N THR A 73 17.11 0.64 0.82
CA THR A 73 16.99 -0.41 1.84
C THR A 73 16.98 0.21 3.24
N ILE A 74 16.92 -0.65 4.27
CA ILE A 74 17.11 -0.24 5.67
C ILE A 74 18.42 0.53 5.92
N LYS A 75 19.46 0.33 5.08
CA LYS A 75 20.73 1.06 5.21
C LYS A 75 20.59 2.53 4.79
N ASP A 76 19.65 2.80 3.90
CA ASP A 76 19.34 4.14 3.36
C ASP A 76 18.29 4.87 4.22
N GLY A 77 17.78 4.20 5.25
CA GLY A 77 16.78 4.72 6.16
C GLY A 77 15.36 4.24 5.88
N LEU A 78 15.13 3.20 5.09
CA LEU A 78 13.82 2.54 5.01
C LEU A 78 13.50 1.80 6.33
N ALA A 79 12.25 1.77 6.78
CA ALA A 79 11.89 1.12 8.05
C ALA A 79 12.00 -0.41 8.00
N ASP A 80 11.72 -1.03 6.85
CA ASP A 80 11.88 -2.47 6.59
C ASP A 80 12.06 -2.70 5.08
N ASN A 81 12.79 -3.77 4.70
CA ASN A 81 13.02 -4.10 3.29
C ASN A 81 11.82 -4.78 2.59
N GLN A 82 10.80 -5.19 3.33
CA GLN A 82 9.55 -5.67 2.73
C GLN A 82 8.64 -4.48 2.45
N VAL A 83 8.45 -4.10 1.20
CA VAL A 83 7.67 -2.91 0.79
C VAL A 83 6.33 -3.33 0.18
N GLN A 84 5.26 -3.14 0.94
CA GLN A 84 3.93 -3.67 0.62
C GLN A 84 3.01 -2.65 -0.05
N SER A 85 3.21 -1.35 0.23
CA SER A 85 2.41 -0.28 -0.36
C SER A 85 3.28 0.94 -0.63
N ILE A 86 2.95 1.67 -1.69
CA ILE A 86 3.62 2.90 -2.11
C ILE A 86 2.54 3.90 -2.50
N GLN A 87 2.62 5.11 -1.98
CA GLN A 87 1.73 6.22 -2.33
C GLN A 87 2.49 7.53 -2.34
N GLU A 88 1.94 8.54 -3.02
CA GLU A 88 2.48 9.90 -3.04
C GLU A 88 1.45 10.85 -2.40
N ASP A 89 1.90 11.73 -1.52
CA ASP A 89 1.04 12.77 -0.96
C ASP A 89 0.95 14.01 -1.88
N GLU A 90 0.12 14.99 -1.50
CA GLU A 90 -0.07 16.22 -2.31
C GLU A 90 1.21 17.06 -2.44
N MET A 91 2.12 16.98 -1.46
CA MET A 91 3.42 17.67 -1.45
C MET A 91 4.47 16.99 -2.34
N GLY A 92 4.22 15.75 -2.75
CA GLY A 92 5.13 14.96 -3.58
C GLY A 92 6.08 14.08 -2.78
N TYR A 93 5.82 13.88 -1.48
CA TYR A 93 6.57 12.91 -0.70
C TYR A 93 6.01 11.51 -0.92
N LEU A 94 6.93 10.54 -0.96
CA LEU A 94 6.58 9.15 -1.17
C LEU A 94 6.51 8.42 0.16
N TRP A 95 5.42 7.71 0.35
CA TRP A 95 5.11 6.97 1.56
C TRP A 95 5.14 5.48 1.27
N PHE A 96 5.88 4.75 2.10
CA PHE A 96 6.11 3.31 1.97
C PHE A 96 5.56 2.61 3.22
N GLY A 97 4.59 1.73 3.03
CA GLY A 97 4.17 0.78 4.05
C GLY A 97 5.10 -0.43 4.01
N THR A 98 5.85 -0.65 5.09
CA THR A 98 6.94 -1.62 5.13
C THR A 98 6.81 -2.61 6.29
N GLY A 99 7.09 -3.88 6.05
CA GLY A 99 7.11 -4.92 7.09
C GLY A 99 5.84 -5.00 7.92
N LEU A 100 5.98 -5.36 9.20
CA LEU A 100 4.87 -5.43 10.15
C LEU A 100 4.73 -4.07 10.88
N PHE A 101 4.00 -3.14 10.24
CA PHE A 101 3.62 -1.78 10.70
C PHE A 101 4.69 -0.68 10.56
N GLY A 102 5.77 -0.89 9.81
CA GLY A 102 6.72 0.18 9.50
C GLY A 102 6.19 1.15 8.44
N VAL A 103 6.53 2.44 8.59
CA VAL A 103 6.15 3.48 7.64
C VAL A 103 7.37 4.33 7.36
N SER A 104 7.68 4.56 6.09
CA SER A 104 8.78 5.44 5.68
C SER A 104 8.25 6.52 4.75
N CYS A 105 8.65 7.77 4.99
CA CYS A 105 8.38 8.92 4.13
C CYS A 105 9.69 9.37 3.47
N TYR A 106 9.70 9.52 2.14
CA TYR A 106 10.83 9.98 1.37
C TYR A 106 10.55 11.36 0.77
N ASP A 107 11.39 12.34 1.11
CA ASP A 107 11.26 13.74 0.68
C ASP A 107 11.98 14.05 -0.65
N GLY A 108 12.45 13.02 -1.36
CA GLY A 108 13.32 13.17 -2.53
C GLY A 108 14.81 13.20 -2.20
N LYS A 109 15.19 13.22 -0.93
CA LYS A 109 16.60 13.24 -0.48
C LYS A 109 16.88 12.22 0.62
N LYS A 110 16.00 12.06 1.60
CA LYS A 110 16.17 11.17 2.75
C LYS A 110 14.87 10.54 3.18
N PHE A 111 14.98 9.45 3.94
CA PHE A 111 13.84 8.82 4.60
C PHE A 111 13.63 9.37 6.02
N THR A 112 12.36 9.54 6.39
CA THR A 112 11.89 9.69 7.76
C THR A 112 11.01 8.49 8.10
N THR A 113 11.41 7.69 9.09
CA THR A 113 10.72 6.44 9.43
C THR A 113 9.96 6.55 10.73
N PHE A 114 8.80 5.89 10.76
CA PHE A 114 7.99 5.68 11.94
C PHE A 114 7.97 4.18 12.21
N THR A 115 8.60 3.77 13.30
CA THR A 115 8.74 2.35 13.66
C THR A 115 7.72 1.92 14.70
N ASN A 116 7.59 0.61 14.91
CA ASN A 116 6.67 0.00 15.87
C ASN A 116 6.73 0.62 17.27
N LYS A 117 7.92 1.04 17.74
CA LYS A 117 8.07 1.66 19.06
C LYS A 117 7.38 3.03 19.15
N GLU A 118 7.48 3.82 18.08
CA GLU A 118 6.87 5.15 17.99
C GLU A 118 5.37 5.04 17.75
N ILE A 119 4.95 4.09 16.90
CA ILE A 119 3.53 3.78 16.65
C ILE A 119 2.82 3.29 17.93
N LEU A 120 3.48 2.45 18.74
CA LEU A 120 2.95 2.00 20.03
C LEU A 120 2.80 3.14 21.05
N LEU A 121 3.62 4.19 20.97
CA LEU A 121 3.48 5.40 21.80
C LEU A 121 2.29 6.25 21.35
N LEU A 122 2.04 6.32 20.03
CA LEU A 122 0.91 7.05 19.44
C LEU A 122 -0.45 6.50 19.91
N ASN A 123 -0.57 5.17 20.14
CA ASN A 123 -1.80 4.52 20.62
C ASN A 123 -2.29 5.00 22.00
N LYS A 124 -1.45 5.67 22.79
CA LYS A 124 -1.83 6.19 24.12
C LYS A 124 -2.47 7.57 24.08
N GLU A 125 -2.37 8.29 22.96
CA GLU A 125 -2.76 9.71 22.85
C GLU A 125 -3.83 9.99 21.78
N THR A 126 -4.47 8.97 21.21
CA THR A 126 -5.46 9.17 20.13
C THR A 126 -6.82 9.59 20.69
N ASP A 127 -7.13 10.89 20.61
CA ASP A 127 -8.53 11.35 20.54
C ASP A 127 -9.06 10.91 19.15
N ASN A 128 -10.01 9.96 19.14
CA ASN A 128 -10.52 9.27 17.93
C ASN A 128 -11.34 10.17 16.98
N LYS A 129 -11.17 11.49 17.04
CA LYS A 129 -11.84 12.43 16.14
C LYS A 129 -11.09 12.47 14.81
N LEU A 130 -11.48 11.58 13.91
CA LEU A 130 -11.10 11.61 12.50
C LEU A 130 -11.58 12.92 11.86
N LYS A 131 -10.73 13.95 11.87
CA LYS A 131 -10.98 15.16 11.09
C LYS A 131 -10.38 14.96 9.71
N LYS A 132 -11.24 15.11 8.70
CA LYS A 132 -10.84 15.07 7.30
C LYS A 132 -10.21 16.43 6.97
N GLU A 133 -8.90 16.52 7.16
CA GLU A 133 -8.14 17.72 6.82
C GLU A 133 -7.59 17.61 5.38
N PRO A 134 -7.41 18.74 4.66
CA PRO A 134 -6.62 18.79 3.43
C PRO A 134 -5.21 18.21 3.65
N ASN A 135 -4.65 17.50 2.67
CA ASN A 135 -3.34 16.80 2.76
C ASN A 135 -3.29 15.53 3.62
N SER A 136 -4.43 15.01 4.06
CA SER A 136 -4.44 13.82 4.89
C SER A 136 -4.32 12.52 4.09
N LEU A 137 -3.37 11.67 4.49
CA LEU A 137 -3.03 10.44 3.75
C LEU A 137 -3.39 9.20 4.56
N TRP A 138 -4.11 8.28 3.91
CA TRP A 138 -4.41 6.96 4.44
C TRP A 138 -3.56 5.90 3.78
N PHE A 139 -2.91 5.05 4.56
CA PHE A 139 -2.19 3.94 4.00
C PHE A 139 -2.20 2.72 4.91
N TYR A 140 -2.01 1.59 4.25
CA TYR A 140 -1.83 0.30 4.86
C TYR A 140 -0.35 0.08 5.16
N ALA A 141 -0.05 -0.31 6.40
CA ALA A 141 1.26 -0.83 6.77
C ALA A 141 1.08 -2.06 7.67
N GLY A 142 1.38 -3.26 7.14
CA GLY A 142 1.57 -4.49 7.91
C GLY A 142 0.43 -4.93 8.83
N GLY A 143 -0.82 -4.58 8.51
CA GLY A 143 -2.01 -4.97 9.28
C GLY A 143 -2.77 -3.80 9.92
N GLY A 144 -2.30 -2.57 9.72
CA GLY A 144 -2.92 -1.36 10.27
C GLY A 144 -3.40 -0.37 9.24
N ALA A 145 -4.44 0.38 9.62
CA ALA A 145 -4.83 1.60 8.93
C ALA A 145 -4.15 2.79 9.62
N PHE A 146 -3.32 3.49 8.86
CA PHE A 146 -2.62 4.67 9.33
C PHE A 146 -3.13 5.91 8.64
N PHE A 147 -3.17 6.99 9.41
CA PHE A 147 -3.59 8.30 8.99
C PHE A 147 -2.50 9.29 9.32
N TYR A 148 -1.97 9.97 8.31
CA TYR A 148 -1.01 11.05 8.51
C TYR A 148 -1.68 12.41 8.31
N THR A 149 -1.57 13.28 9.32
CA THR A 149 -2.03 14.67 9.28
C THR A 149 -1.18 15.51 10.23
N ASP A 150 -0.90 16.78 9.90
CA ASP A 150 -0.17 17.72 10.76
C ASP A 150 1.16 17.18 11.32
N ASN A 151 1.95 16.52 10.46
CA ASN A 151 3.19 15.85 10.85
C ASN A 151 3.05 14.73 11.90
N LYS A 152 1.83 14.26 12.15
CA LYS A 152 1.52 13.18 13.08
C LYS A 152 0.96 11.98 12.34
N LEU A 153 1.63 10.85 12.51
CA LEU A 153 1.10 9.54 12.12
C LEU A 153 0.18 9.01 13.21
N THR A 154 -1.02 8.57 12.85
CA THR A 154 -2.03 8.05 13.77
C THR A 154 -2.49 6.67 13.30
N TYR A 155 -2.49 5.70 14.21
CA TYR A 155 -3.10 4.40 13.95
C TYR A 155 -4.61 4.46 14.20
N LEU A 156 -5.41 3.95 13.26
CA LEU A 156 -6.85 3.84 13.40
C LEU A 156 -7.23 2.39 13.78
N PRO A 157 -7.61 2.12 15.04
CA PRO A 157 -8.19 0.84 15.41
C PRO A 157 -9.57 0.68 14.77
N ILE A 158 -9.79 -0.46 14.11
CA ILE A 158 -11.08 -0.81 13.49
C ILE A 158 -11.76 -1.90 14.34
N GLY A 159 -13.07 -1.78 14.54
CA GLY A 159 -13.86 -2.74 15.32
C GLY A 159 -15.37 -2.48 15.18
N LYS A 160 -16.20 -3.48 15.51
CA LYS A 160 -17.67 -3.34 15.50
C LYS A 160 -18.21 -2.82 16.83
N THR A 161 -17.52 -3.12 17.93
CA THR A 161 -17.84 -2.69 19.30
C THR A 161 -16.67 -1.92 19.93
N GLU A 162 -16.91 -1.22 21.04
CA GLU A 162 -15.82 -0.56 21.78
C GLU A 162 -14.76 -1.55 22.25
N ASP A 163 -15.13 -2.77 22.62
CA ASP A 163 -14.19 -3.78 23.06
C ASP A 163 -13.38 -4.34 21.88
N ASP A 164 -13.97 -4.46 20.69
CA ASP A 164 -13.22 -4.77 19.47
C ASP A 164 -12.16 -3.69 19.16
N ILE A 165 -12.53 -2.42 19.33
CA ILE A 165 -11.64 -1.28 19.12
C ILE A 165 -10.50 -1.30 20.14
N LYS A 166 -10.79 -1.46 21.45
CA LYS A 166 -9.78 -1.57 22.52
C LYS A 166 -8.82 -2.74 22.27
N ASN A 167 -9.33 -3.88 21.82
CA ASN A 167 -8.49 -5.04 21.49
C ASN A 167 -7.60 -4.77 20.26
N SER A 168 -8.12 -4.04 19.27
CA SER A 168 -7.39 -3.69 18.04
C SER A 168 -6.35 -2.56 18.24
N GLN A 169 -6.45 -1.77 19.32
CA GLN A 169 -5.45 -0.78 19.74
C GLN A 169 -4.12 -1.41 20.20
N ASN A 170 -4.09 -2.72 20.46
CA ASN A 170 -2.87 -3.43 20.87
C ASN A 170 -2.03 -3.97 19.69
N ALA A 171 -2.40 -3.69 18.44
CA ALA A 171 -1.53 -3.92 17.28
C ALA A 171 -0.27 -3.03 17.37
N PRO A 172 0.95 -3.52 17.04
CA PRO A 172 1.28 -4.78 16.34
C PRO A 172 1.25 -6.06 17.18
N LYS A 173 1.21 -5.95 18.52
CA LYS A 173 1.54 -7.08 19.41
C LYS A 173 0.57 -8.26 19.25
N ASN A 174 -0.70 -7.96 19.00
CA ASN A 174 -1.73 -8.95 18.72
C ASN A 174 -2.46 -8.57 17.43
N LEU A 175 -2.29 -9.36 16.37
CA LEU A 175 -3.05 -9.20 15.14
C LEU A 175 -4.54 -9.49 15.43
N SER A 176 -5.38 -8.50 15.15
CA SER A 176 -6.82 -8.56 15.32
C SER A 176 -7.49 -9.13 14.07
N ARG A 177 -8.64 -9.80 14.20
CA ARG A 177 -9.46 -10.14 13.02
C ARG A 177 -9.91 -8.91 12.23
N PHE A 178 -9.87 -7.73 12.85
CA PHE A 178 -10.15 -6.43 12.25
C PHE A 178 -8.90 -5.75 11.66
N SER A 179 -7.73 -6.39 11.72
CA SER A 179 -6.51 -5.87 11.09
C SER A 179 -6.78 -5.56 9.63
N VAL A 180 -6.40 -4.37 9.20
CA VAL A 180 -6.68 -3.86 7.87
C VAL A 180 -5.60 -4.36 6.92
N TYR A 181 -6.00 -4.92 5.78
CA TYR A 181 -5.11 -5.40 4.71
C TYR A 181 -5.09 -4.46 3.51
N THR A 182 -6.15 -3.68 3.31
CA THR A 182 -6.29 -2.78 2.18
C THR A 182 -7.20 -1.62 2.55
N ILE A 183 -6.91 -0.45 1.98
CA ILE A 183 -7.70 0.76 2.15
C ILE A 183 -8.01 1.31 0.76
N LEU A 184 -9.25 1.73 0.55
CA LEU A 184 -9.68 2.44 -0.65
C LEU A 184 -10.42 3.71 -0.25
N LYS A 185 -10.00 4.85 -0.78
CA LYS A 185 -10.79 6.08 -0.76
C LYS A 185 -11.61 6.13 -2.04
N ASP A 186 -12.92 6.02 -1.94
CA ASP A 186 -13.78 6.10 -3.12
C ASP A 186 -13.93 7.56 -3.63
N ARG A 187 -14.46 7.73 -4.84
CA ARG A 187 -14.67 9.05 -5.47
C ARG A 187 -15.68 9.92 -4.73
N LYS A 188 -16.53 9.34 -3.89
CA LYS A 188 -17.46 10.07 -3.01
C LYS A 188 -16.76 10.52 -1.72
N GLY A 189 -15.51 10.10 -1.51
CA GLY A 189 -14.68 10.45 -0.38
C GLY A 189 -14.91 9.61 0.86
N ASN A 190 -15.59 8.46 0.74
CA ASN A 190 -15.68 7.46 1.80
C ASN A 190 -14.39 6.63 1.84
N LEU A 191 -14.07 6.10 3.02
CA LEU A 191 -12.98 5.15 3.19
C LEU A 191 -13.54 3.74 3.30
N TRP A 192 -12.90 2.80 2.64
CA TRP A 192 -13.22 1.38 2.69
C TRP A 192 -12.03 0.63 3.25
N PHE A 193 -12.28 -0.28 4.18
CA PHE A 193 -11.25 -1.08 4.84
C PHE A 193 -11.55 -2.56 4.61
N GLY A 194 -10.64 -3.27 3.94
CA GLY A 194 -10.66 -4.72 3.87
C GLY A 194 -9.90 -5.29 5.06
N THR A 195 -10.51 -6.22 5.79
CA THR A 195 -9.94 -6.74 7.04
C THR A 195 -9.50 -8.20 6.94
N GLN A 196 -8.73 -8.65 7.93
CA GLN A 196 -8.18 -10.02 8.00
C GLN A 196 -9.26 -11.11 8.04
N ALA A 197 -10.30 -10.92 8.85
CA ALA A 197 -11.36 -11.91 9.03
C ALA A 197 -12.70 -11.32 9.47
N ALA A 198 -12.80 -10.00 9.62
CA ALA A 198 -14.00 -9.29 10.06
C ALA A 198 -14.78 -8.62 8.92
N GLU A 199 -14.48 -8.98 7.67
CA GLU A 199 -15.12 -8.52 6.42
C GLU A 199 -14.64 -7.14 5.93
N VAL A 200 -15.52 -6.38 5.25
CA VAL A 200 -15.27 -5.03 4.74
C VAL A 200 -16.13 -4.02 5.51
N CYS A 201 -15.55 -2.89 5.86
CA CYS A 201 -16.33 -1.75 6.36
C CYS A 201 -16.09 -0.49 5.53
N ARG A 202 -17.13 0.34 5.43
CA ARG A 202 -17.09 1.67 4.83
C ARG A 202 -17.29 2.71 5.91
N TYR A 203 -16.45 3.73 5.93
CA TYR A 203 -16.57 4.93 6.76
C TYR A 203 -16.88 6.15 5.90
N ASP A 204 -18.00 6.81 6.18
CA ASP A 204 -18.49 7.99 5.44
C ASP A 204 -18.05 9.34 6.06
N GLY A 205 -17.15 9.30 7.06
CA GLY A 205 -16.79 10.47 7.86
C GLY A 205 -17.64 10.66 9.12
N LYS A 206 -18.69 9.85 9.31
CA LYS A 206 -19.57 9.90 10.48
C LYS A 206 -19.75 8.54 11.13
N SER A 207 -19.97 7.50 10.33
CA SER A 207 -20.34 6.17 10.81
C SER A 207 -19.69 5.06 9.97
N PHE A 208 -19.53 3.89 10.57
CA PHE A 208 -19.08 2.68 9.89
C PHE A 208 -20.28 1.83 9.44
N THR A 209 -20.31 1.44 8.17
CA THR A 209 -21.22 0.43 7.61
C THR A 209 -20.46 -0.85 7.32
N TRP A 210 -20.93 -1.99 7.82
CA TRP A 210 -20.28 -3.29 7.65
C TRP A 210 -20.97 -4.13 6.58
N PHE A 211 -20.18 -4.75 5.71
CA PHE A 211 -20.63 -5.63 4.64
C PHE A 211 -20.36 -7.08 5.04
N THR A 212 -21.38 -7.76 5.57
CA THR A 212 -21.21 -9.06 6.24
C THR A 212 -21.91 -10.21 5.51
N GLU A 213 -22.54 -9.92 4.37
CA GLU A 213 -23.40 -10.86 3.65
C GLU A 213 -22.64 -11.66 2.57
N LYS A 214 -23.33 -12.63 1.96
CA LYS A 214 -22.87 -13.41 0.79
C LYS A 214 -21.56 -14.20 0.98
N GLY A 215 -21.17 -14.46 2.22
CA GLY A 215 -19.99 -15.28 2.54
C GLY A 215 -18.66 -14.51 2.44
N LEU A 216 -18.70 -13.17 2.44
CA LEU A 216 -17.50 -12.32 2.49
C LEU A 216 -16.69 -12.51 3.79
N ALA A 217 -17.34 -13.01 4.84
CA ALA A 217 -16.73 -13.29 6.14
C ALA A 217 -15.82 -14.53 6.15
N GLY A 218 -14.80 -14.48 7.01
CA GLY A 218 -13.87 -15.59 7.28
C GLY A 218 -12.48 -15.30 6.72
N PRO A 219 -12.26 -15.37 5.39
CA PRO A 219 -10.96 -15.06 4.81
C PRO A 219 -10.72 -13.56 4.64
N ALA A 220 -9.44 -13.18 4.54
CA ALA A 220 -9.02 -11.79 4.39
C ALA A 220 -9.51 -11.18 3.08
N VAL A 221 -9.91 -9.91 3.14
CA VAL A 221 -10.10 -9.08 1.95
C VAL A 221 -8.79 -8.37 1.66
N LEU A 222 -8.13 -8.81 0.59
CA LEU A 222 -6.75 -8.44 0.27
C LEU A 222 -6.65 -7.21 -0.63
N CYS A 223 -7.67 -6.91 -1.42
CA CYS A 223 -7.70 -5.73 -2.26
C CYS A 223 -9.10 -5.14 -2.40
N LEU A 224 -9.16 -3.83 -2.57
CA LEU A 224 -10.36 -3.06 -2.87
C LEU A 224 -10.10 -2.20 -4.10
N PHE A 225 -11.07 -2.09 -5.00
CA PHE A 225 -10.95 -1.28 -6.20
C PHE A 225 -12.29 -0.65 -6.60
N GLU A 226 -12.31 0.65 -6.91
CA GLU A 226 -13.48 1.32 -7.48
C GLU A 226 -13.35 1.42 -9.00
N ASP A 227 -14.28 0.81 -9.74
CA ASP A 227 -14.28 0.88 -11.20
C ASP A 227 -14.80 2.24 -11.73
N ARG A 228 -14.67 2.49 -13.04
CA ARG A 228 -15.16 3.71 -13.69
C ARG A 228 -16.67 3.94 -13.52
N LYS A 229 -17.46 2.88 -13.31
CA LYS A 229 -18.92 2.96 -13.10
C LYS A 229 -19.28 3.25 -11.62
N GLY A 230 -18.30 3.24 -10.73
CA GLY A 230 -18.48 3.48 -9.29
C GLY A 230 -18.82 2.23 -8.49
N ASN A 231 -18.63 1.03 -9.07
CA ASN A 231 -18.78 -0.21 -8.33
C ASN A 231 -17.53 -0.46 -7.48
N ILE A 232 -17.72 -0.98 -6.28
CA ILE A 232 -16.63 -1.38 -5.38
C ILE A 232 -16.41 -2.88 -5.50
N TRP A 233 -15.24 -3.24 -6.03
CA TRP A 233 -14.78 -4.60 -6.16
C TRP A 233 -13.92 -4.99 -4.97
N MET A 234 -14.18 -6.16 -4.40
CA MET A 234 -13.54 -6.66 -3.18
C MET A 234 -12.94 -8.03 -3.46
N GLY A 235 -11.61 -8.11 -3.40
CA GLY A 235 -10.89 -9.36 -3.60
C GLY A 235 -10.70 -10.10 -2.28
N ASN A 236 -11.23 -11.33 -2.18
CA ASN A 236 -11.16 -12.16 -1.00
C ASN A 236 -10.16 -13.32 -1.18
N ASN A 237 -9.50 -13.73 -0.09
CA ASN A 237 -8.57 -14.86 -0.07
C ASN A 237 -9.29 -16.21 0.13
N GLY A 238 -10.07 -16.63 -0.86
CA GLY A 238 -10.68 -17.96 -0.92
C GLY A 238 -12.15 -17.95 -1.31
N ALA A 239 -12.90 -16.89 -1.02
CA ALA A 239 -14.28 -16.73 -1.47
C ALA A 239 -14.41 -16.03 -2.84
N GLY A 240 -13.29 -15.61 -3.42
CA GLY A 240 -13.24 -15.00 -4.75
C GLY A 240 -13.51 -13.51 -4.78
N LEU A 241 -14.17 -13.05 -5.83
CA LEU A 241 -14.41 -11.65 -6.15
C LEU A 241 -15.85 -11.26 -5.80
N PHE A 242 -16.00 -10.13 -5.13
CA PHE A 242 -17.29 -9.53 -4.80
C PHE A 242 -17.41 -8.15 -5.47
N CYS A 243 -18.64 -7.77 -5.80
CA CYS A 243 -18.96 -6.47 -6.39
C CYS A 243 -20.12 -5.82 -5.63
N TYR A 244 -19.94 -4.57 -5.22
CA TYR A 244 -20.99 -3.73 -4.67
C TYR A 244 -21.29 -2.58 -5.63
N ASP A 245 -22.52 -2.53 -6.16
CA ASP A 245 -22.94 -1.53 -7.16
C ASP A 245 -23.51 -0.22 -6.55
N GLY A 246 -23.38 -0.06 -5.23
CA GLY A 246 -24.01 1.02 -4.48
C GLY A 246 -25.38 0.67 -3.90
N LYS A 247 -25.92 -0.50 -4.22
CA LYS A 247 -27.20 -1.02 -3.69
C LYS A 247 -27.08 -2.45 -3.19
N THR A 248 -26.45 -3.33 -3.95
CA THR A 248 -26.40 -4.78 -3.70
C THR A 248 -24.98 -5.28 -3.72
N LEU A 249 -24.63 -6.12 -2.73
CA LEU A 249 -23.40 -6.90 -2.75
C LEU A 249 -23.65 -8.25 -3.43
N THR A 250 -22.84 -8.54 -4.44
CA THR A 250 -22.89 -9.79 -5.20
C THR A 250 -21.58 -10.55 -5.06
N ASN A 251 -21.66 -11.86 -4.82
CA ASN A 251 -20.52 -12.75 -4.99
C ASN A 251 -20.37 -13.06 -6.48
N PHE A 252 -19.53 -12.28 -7.16
CA PHE A 252 -19.33 -12.37 -8.60
C PHE A 252 -18.73 -13.73 -9.00
N THR A 253 -17.80 -14.25 -8.20
CA THR A 253 -17.19 -15.57 -8.46
C THR A 253 -18.27 -16.67 -8.52
N GLN A 254 -19.19 -16.72 -7.55
CA GLN A 254 -20.28 -17.69 -7.53
C GLN A 254 -21.26 -17.49 -8.69
N GLU A 255 -21.64 -16.24 -9.00
CA GLU A 255 -22.54 -15.95 -10.13
C GLU A 255 -21.97 -16.44 -11.46
N LYS A 256 -20.65 -16.29 -11.64
CA LYS A 256 -19.93 -16.78 -12.82
C LYS A 256 -19.58 -18.27 -12.77
N LYS A 257 -19.93 -18.99 -11.68
CA LYS A 257 -19.59 -20.41 -11.47
C LYS A 257 -18.08 -20.67 -11.56
N LEU A 258 -17.30 -19.77 -10.98
CA LEU A 258 -15.83 -19.83 -10.94
C LEU A 258 -15.31 -20.14 -9.53
N ASP A 259 -16.18 -20.55 -8.62
CA ASP A 259 -15.84 -20.84 -7.24
C ASP A 259 -15.05 -22.15 -7.09
N ASN A 260 -14.36 -22.27 -5.94
CA ASN A 260 -13.67 -23.48 -5.53
C ASN A 260 -14.22 -23.90 -4.17
N GLU A 261 -15.35 -24.62 -4.17
CA GLU A 261 -16.12 -24.97 -2.97
C GLU A 261 -15.26 -25.60 -1.85
N ASN A 262 -14.26 -26.40 -2.22
CA ASN A 262 -13.39 -27.11 -1.28
C ASN A 262 -12.16 -26.30 -0.85
N PHE A 263 -11.94 -25.09 -1.37
CA PHE A 263 -10.75 -24.29 -1.05
C PHE A 263 -10.55 -24.10 0.45
N ARG A 264 -11.64 -23.89 1.19
CA ARG A 264 -11.58 -23.67 2.65
C ARG A 264 -11.09 -24.90 3.42
N VAL A 265 -11.19 -26.08 2.83
CA VAL A 265 -10.73 -27.35 3.43
C VAL A 265 -9.32 -27.69 2.95
N THR A 266 -9.04 -27.54 1.65
CA THR A 266 -7.78 -27.99 1.06
C THR A 266 -6.69 -26.92 1.10
N GLY A 267 -7.05 -25.64 1.08
CA GLY A 267 -6.13 -24.52 0.85
C GLY A 267 -5.56 -24.47 -0.56
N GLU A 268 -6.01 -25.35 -1.46
CA GLU A 268 -5.48 -25.51 -2.81
C GLU A 268 -6.40 -24.87 -3.84
N SER A 269 -5.86 -23.92 -4.60
CA SER A 269 -6.54 -23.36 -5.78
C SER A 269 -6.61 -24.39 -6.90
N LYS A 270 -7.71 -24.36 -7.66
CA LYS A 270 -7.90 -25.20 -8.84
C LYS A 270 -7.76 -24.37 -10.12
N PRO A 271 -7.13 -24.90 -11.18
CA PRO A 271 -7.12 -24.25 -12.49
C PRO A 271 -8.55 -23.90 -12.93
N GLY A 272 -8.71 -22.70 -13.51
CA GLY A 272 -10.03 -22.21 -13.94
C GLY A 272 -10.94 -21.72 -12.80
N THR A 273 -10.45 -21.63 -11.56
CA THR A 273 -11.21 -21.05 -10.44
C THR A 273 -10.67 -19.68 -10.02
N LEU A 274 -11.59 -18.83 -9.57
CA LEU A 274 -11.36 -17.45 -9.15
C LEU A 274 -11.54 -17.33 -7.63
N ALA A 275 -10.64 -17.97 -6.87
CA ALA A 275 -10.78 -18.13 -5.42
C ALA A 275 -9.99 -17.10 -4.59
N ARG A 276 -8.72 -16.84 -4.95
CA ARG A 276 -7.80 -16.02 -4.14
C ARG A 276 -7.40 -14.76 -4.88
N ILE A 277 -8.12 -13.67 -4.63
CA ILE A 277 -7.90 -12.42 -5.36
C ILE A 277 -6.94 -11.54 -4.58
N TYR A 278 -5.89 -11.08 -5.25
CA TYR A 278 -4.80 -10.35 -4.60
C TYR A 278 -4.69 -8.90 -5.08
N SER A 279 -5.03 -8.63 -6.34
CA SER A 279 -4.99 -7.27 -6.88
C SER A 279 -6.02 -7.08 -7.99
N ILE A 280 -6.54 -5.86 -8.12
CA ILE A 280 -7.52 -5.48 -9.14
C ILE A 280 -7.13 -4.12 -9.70
N ASN A 281 -7.22 -3.98 -11.03
CA ASN A 281 -7.12 -2.69 -11.70
C ASN A 281 -8.07 -2.63 -12.91
N GLN A 282 -8.16 -1.47 -13.58
CA GLN A 282 -8.99 -1.30 -14.76
C GLN A 282 -8.27 -0.49 -15.83
N ASP A 283 -8.21 -1.03 -17.05
CA ASP A 283 -7.57 -0.35 -18.17
C ASP A 283 -8.42 0.80 -18.75
N TYR A 284 -7.91 1.43 -19.82
CA TYR A 284 -8.60 2.54 -20.50
C TYR A 284 -9.88 2.14 -21.22
N LYS A 285 -10.01 0.86 -21.61
CA LYS A 285 -11.21 0.33 -22.28
C LYS A 285 -12.30 -0.06 -21.28
N GLY A 286 -11.97 -0.07 -19.99
CA GLY A 286 -12.88 -0.46 -18.93
C GLY A 286 -12.83 -1.95 -18.60
N THR A 287 -11.88 -2.71 -19.16
CA THR A 287 -11.68 -4.11 -18.79
C THR A 287 -11.04 -4.17 -17.40
N LEU A 288 -11.64 -4.96 -16.53
CA LEU A 288 -11.08 -5.25 -15.21
C LEU A 288 -10.00 -6.31 -15.32
N TRP A 289 -8.85 -6.02 -14.72
CA TRP A 289 -7.71 -6.92 -14.59
C TRP A 289 -7.67 -7.41 -13.15
N ILE A 290 -7.81 -8.71 -12.95
CA ILE A 290 -7.97 -9.34 -11.65
C ILE A 290 -6.84 -10.36 -11.46
N GLY A 291 -5.88 -10.01 -10.61
CA GLY A 291 -4.72 -10.85 -10.29
C GLY A 291 -5.04 -11.80 -9.16
N THR A 292 -4.68 -13.07 -9.34
CA THR A 292 -4.86 -14.09 -8.31
C THR A 292 -3.52 -14.55 -7.75
N VAL A 293 -3.57 -15.14 -6.55
CA VAL A 293 -2.37 -15.63 -5.88
C VAL A 293 -1.70 -16.77 -6.64
N ASP A 294 -2.45 -17.56 -7.40
CA ASP A 294 -1.96 -18.84 -7.95
C ASP A 294 -2.65 -19.32 -9.24
N THR A 295 -3.62 -18.58 -9.78
CA THR A 295 -4.38 -18.97 -11.01
C THR A 295 -4.25 -17.95 -12.15
N GLY A 296 -3.22 -17.11 -12.12
CA GLY A 296 -2.89 -16.15 -13.16
C GLY A 296 -3.68 -14.85 -13.08
N VAL A 297 -3.98 -14.28 -14.24
CA VAL A 297 -4.73 -13.02 -14.36
C VAL A 297 -6.04 -13.26 -15.10
N TRP A 298 -7.09 -12.60 -14.64
CA TRP A 298 -8.43 -12.68 -15.22
C TRP A 298 -8.84 -11.32 -15.77
N LEU A 299 -9.37 -11.31 -16.99
CA LEU A 299 -9.87 -10.11 -17.65
C LEU A 299 -11.38 -10.18 -17.76
N TYR A 300 -12.07 -9.15 -17.26
CA TYR A 300 -13.52 -9.02 -17.38
C TYR A 300 -13.90 -7.74 -18.12
N ASP A 301 -14.48 -7.88 -19.31
CA ASP A 301 -14.87 -6.76 -20.19
C ASP A 301 -16.28 -6.20 -19.90
N GLY A 302 -16.93 -6.70 -18.85
CA GLY A 302 -18.33 -6.41 -18.52
C GLY A 302 -19.34 -7.43 -19.06
N LYS A 303 -18.88 -8.38 -19.89
CA LYS A 303 -19.70 -9.47 -20.45
C LYS A 303 -19.00 -10.82 -20.28
N THR A 304 -17.76 -10.92 -20.73
CA THR A 304 -16.93 -12.12 -20.77
C THR A 304 -15.83 -12.01 -19.73
N ILE A 305 -15.57 -13.10 -19.03
CA ILE A 305 -14.42 -13.26 -18.15
C ILE A 305 -13.47 -14.31 -18.74
N THR A 306 -12.20 -13.97 -18.90
CA THR A 306 -11.18 -14.82 -19.52
C THR A 306 -9.97 -14.94 -18.61
N ASN A 307 -9.44 -16.15 -18.44
CA ASN A 307 -8.23 -16.42 -17.67
C ASN A 307 -7.02 -16.50 -18.58
N TYR A 308 -5.91 -15.89 -18.16
CA TYR A 308 -4.61 -16.00 -18.77
C TYR A 308 -3.62 -16.54 -17.73
N THR A 309 -2.82 -17.50 -18.17
CA THR A 309 -1.86 -18.24 -17.36
C THR A 309 -0.48 -18.24 -18.03
N THR A 310 0.48 -18.94 -17.43
CA THR A 310 1.79 -19.21 -18.03
C THR A 310 1.70 -19.92 -19.38
N ASN A 311 0.62 -20.67 -19.65
CA ASN A 311 0.38 -21.27 -20.96
C ASN A 311 0.05 -20.22 -22.04
N ASP A 312 -0.37 -19.03 -21.64
CA ASP A 312 -0.73 -17.91 -22.51
C ASP A 312 0.39 -16.85 -22.60
N GLY A 313 1.58 -17.17 -22.04
CA GLY A 313 2.77 -16.31 -22.06
C GLY A 313 2.97 -15.44 -20.82
N LEU A 314 2.10 -15.55 -19.81
CA LEU A 314 2.34 -14.90 -18.52
C LEU A 314 3.62 -15.45 -17.88
N THR A 315 4.42 -14.60 -17.24
CA THR A 315 5.70 -15.02 -16.64
C THR A 315 5.52 -15.85 -15.37
N SER A 316 4.41 -15.65 -14.65
CA SER A 316 4.07 -16.39 -13.44
C SER A 316 2.57 -16.32 -13.18
N ASN A 317 1.97 -17.42 -12.68
CA ASN A 317 0.55 -17.45 -12.31
C ASN A 317 0.25 -16.78 -10.97
N ALA A 318 1.28 -16.32 -10.25
CA ALA A 318 1.14 -15.64 -8.97
C ALA A 318 1.29 -14.14 -9.16
N ILE A 319 0.16 -13.43 -9.16
CA ILE A 319 0.07 -12.00 -9.43
C ILE A 319 -0.10 -11.22 -8.13
N ASN A 320 0.97 -10.54 -7.71
CA ASN A 320 1.00 -9.77 -6.46
C ASN A 320 0.45 -8.36 -6.61
N THR A 321 0.54 -7.77 -7.80
CA THR A 321 0.06 -6.41 -8.00
C THR A 321 -0.24 -6.15 -9.45
N ILE A 322 -1.32 -5.40 -9.68
CA ILE A 322 -1.70 -4.88 -10.99
C ILE A 322 -1.75 -3.37 -10.85
N TYR A 323 -0.85 -2.70 -11.58
CA TYR A 323 -0.75 -1.25 -11.58
C TYR A 323 -0.98 -0.71 -12.99
N LYS A 324 -1.85 0.29 -13.11
CA LYS A 324 -2.02 1.06 -14.33
C LYS A 324 -1.25 2.37 -14.19
N ASP A 325 -0.29 2.59 -15.10
CA ASP A 325 0.52 3.80 -15.11
C ASP A 325 -0.19 5.00 -15.76
N HIS A 326 0.43 6.18 -15.72
CA HIS A 326 -0.11 7.41 -16.31
C HIS A 326 -0.20 7.37 -17.84
N TYR A 327 0.44 6.40 -18.48
CA TYR A 327 0.39 6.16 -19.92
C TYR A 327 -0.65 5.07 -20.30
N GLU A 328 -1.47 4.65 -19.34
CA GLU A 328 -2.49 3.60 -19.46
C GLU A 328 -1.93 2.19 -19.75
N ASN A 329 -0.64 1.95 -19.48
CA ASN A 329 -0.07 0.60 -19.51
C ASN A 329 -0.43 -0.17 -18.26
N ILE A 330 -0.68 -1.48 -18.40
CA ILE A 330 -0.90 -2.40 -17.28
C ILE A 330 0.40 -3.14 -16.97
N TRP A 331 0.85 -3.00 -15.74
CA TRP A 331 2.01 -3.66 -15.15
C TRP A 331 1.53 -4.72 -14.16
N LEU A 332 2.06 -5.93 -14.30
CA LEU A 332 1.79 -7.08 -13.44
C LEU A 332 3.06 -7.41 -12.66
N GLY A 333 3.08 -7.09 -11.37
CA GLY A 333 4.12 -7.60 -10.47
C GLY A 333 3.81 -9.04 -10.09
N THR A 334 4.79 -9.91 -10.24
CA THR A 334 4.63 -11.35 -10.03
C THR A 334 5.48 -11.86 -8.89
N ASP A 335 5.12 -13.04 -8.37
CA ASP A 335 6.06 -13.84 -7.58
C ASP A 335 7.05 -14.52 -8.54
N GLN A 336 8.34 -14.41 -8.19
CA GLN A 336 9.46 -15.16 -8.74
C GLN A 336 9.88 -14.82 -10.18
N ASP A 337 9.14 -14.01 -10.94
CA ASP A 337 9.56 -13.60 -12.28
C ASP A 337 9.43 -12.10 -12.59
N GLY A 338 9.51 -11.27 -11.55
CA GLY A 338 9.63 -9.83 -11.66
C GLY A 338 8.34 -9.20 -12.18
N ILE A 339 8.46 -8.36 -13.20
CA ILE A 339 7.35 -7.59 -13.75
C ILE A 339 7.04 -8.04 -15.16
N CYS A 340 5.75 -8.19 -15.45
CA CYS A 340 5.22 -8.51 -16.75
C CYS A 340 4.32 -7.36 -17.26
N LYS A 341 4.40 -7.04 -18.54
CA LYS A 341 3.55 -6.07 -19.23
C LYS A 341 2.72 -6.76 -20.29
N PHE A 342 1.49 -6.28 -20.48
CA PHE A 342 0.65 -6.68 -21.60
C PHE A 342 0.65 -5.60 -22.68
N ASN A 343 1.16 -5.93 -23.87
CA ASN A 343 1.25 -4.99 -25.00
C ASN A 343 -0.03 -4.93 -25.87
N GLY A 344 -1.13 -5.53 -25.40
CA GLY A 344 -2.38 -5.68 -26.17
C GLY A 344 -2.48 -6.96 -26.97
N LYS A 345 -1.40 -7.73 -27.10
CA LYS A 345 -1.36 -9.04 -27.79
C LYS A 345 -0.73 -10.14 -26.94
N THR A 346 0.41 -9.85 -26.33
CA THR A 346 1.20 -10.82 -25.57
C THR A 346 1.67 -10.23 -24.24
N PHE A 347 1.93 -11.13 -23.30
CA PHE A 347 2.65 -10.85 -22.08
C PHE A 347 4.16 -10.82 -22.38
N THR A 348 4.84 -9.83 -21.83
CA THR A 348 6.27 -9.62 -22.03
C THR A 348 6.92 -9.27 -20.70
N LYS A 349 8.05 -9.90 -20.40
CA LYS A 349 8.83 -9.57 -19.22
C LYS A 349 9.41 -8.17 -19.37
N PHE A 350 9.32 -7.37 -18.31
CA PHE A 350 9.99 -6.09 -18.23
C PHE A 350 11.41 -6.29 -17.71
N GLU A 351 12.38 -5.79 -18.47
CA GLU A 351 13.78 -5.73 -18.10
C GLU A 351 14.23 -4.27 -18.16
N VAL A 352 15.16 -3.92 -17.28
CA VAL A 352 15.82 -2.60 -17.31
C VAL A 352 16.94 -2.69 -18.34
N GLU A 353 16.97 -1.76 -19.28
CA GLU A 353 17.95 -1.71 -20.38
C GLU A 353 19.31 -1.16 -19.95
#